data_AF-A0A4U1FVB2-F1
#
_entry.id   AF-A0A4U1FVB2-F1
#
_cell.length_a   1.000
_cell.length_b   1.000
_cell.length_c   1.000
_cell.angle_alpha   90.00
_cell.angle_beta   90.00
_cell.angle_gamma   90.00
#
_symmetry.space_group_name_H-M   'P 1'
#
loop_
_entity.id
_entity.type
_entity.pdbx_description
1 polymer ?
#
loop_
_entity_poly.entity_id
_entity_poly.type
_entity_poly.pdbx_seq_one_letter_code
_entity_poly.pdbx_strand_id
1 'polypeptide(L)'
;ELMAAATPRGRQWRESSAFGRAVRLLQRLEEQCGDPRLASSPPSLQDLLPRTAQLLREVAHARQAGGGGGPEGPGGAKDFLVVYLANLEAKSRQVAALLPPRGRKTANDELFREGSRLRRQLAKLTLIFSHMCAELGALFPGGKYCGHTYQLNEVPAHTFWRDHCGARCVLPWAEFELLLCICHPVEPGCTTLALRCTIDLTCSGHVSMFEFDIFTRLFQPWPTLLKNWQLLAVNHPGYMAFLTYDEVRARLQTYRDKPGSYLYPDGKNHNPDLTELCQMKPHQHVHVSEEQLQLYWAMDSTFELCKICAESNKDVKVEPCGHLLCSRCLAAWQRSDSQTCPFCRCKIKGQEAVIIHELKASATAKDSEDSNDNEGELQQVTPSTLPLPPRLDLPPESPRSKYQLKVAPLALPRLRAPLTLPRFWTEASASLEITSSPQAREGTR
;
A
#
# COMPACT_ATOMS: atom_id res chain seq x y z
N GLU A 1 20.19 -39.62 -6.49
CA GLU A 1 20.92 -38.45 -7.03
C GLU A 1 21.14 -37.45 -5.90
N LEU A 2 22.41 -37.22 -5.54
CA LEU A 2 22.79 -36.30 -4.47
C LEU A 2 22.80 -34.87 -5.00
N MET A 3 21.92 -34.01 -4.49
CA MET A 3 22.00 -32.57 -4.73
C MET A 3 23.30 -32.03 -4.10
N ALA A 4 24.28 -31.70 -4.93
CA ALA A 4 25.50 -31.03 -4.50
C ALA A 4 25.16 -29.63 -3.97
N ALA A 5 25.20 -29.46 -2.65
CA ALA A 5 25.07 -28.16 -2.01
C ALA A 5 26.26 -27.27 -2.42
N ALA A 6 25.99 -26.20 -3.16
CA ALA A 6 27.01 -25.25 -3.59
C ALA A 6 27.71 -24.62 -2.37
N THR A 7 29.05 -24.69 -2.34
CA THR A 7 29.90 -24.14 -1.28
C THR A 7 29.72 -22.62 -1.13
N PRO A 8 29.91 -22.04 0.07
CA PRO A 8 29.73 -20.60 0.31
C PRO A 8 30.51 -19.71 -0.64
N ARG A 9 31.76 -20.08 -0.96
CA ARG A 9 32.61 -19.40 -1.97
C ARG A 9 32.01 -19.44 -3.37
N GLY A 10 31.40 -20.55 -3.79
CA GLY A 10 30.75 -20.68 -5.09
C GLY A 10 29.48 -19.83 -5.22
N ARG A 11 28.72 -19.67 -4.13
CA ARG A 11 27.54 -18.77 -4.10
C ARG A 11 27.95 -17.29 -4.18
N GLN A 12 28.94 -16.87 -3.39
CA GLN A 12 29.42 -15.48 -3.38
C GLN A 12 30.01 -15.05 -4.72
N TRP A 13 30.70 -15.97 -5.42
CA TRP A 13 31.22 -15.73 -6.77
C TRP A 13 30.11 -15.61 -7.82
N ARG A 14 29.08 -16.46 -7.76
CA ARG A 14 27.92 -16.40 -8.68
C ARG A 14 27.11 -15.11 -8.51
N GLU A 15 26.91 -14.65 -7.27
CA GLU A 15 26.28 -13.36 -6.97
C GLU A 15 27.11 -12.18 -7.49
N SER A 16 28.41 -12.14 -7.18
CA SER A 16 29.32 -11.10 -7.67
C SER A 16 29.36 -11.03 -9.21
N SER A 17 29.30 -12.19 -9.86
CA SER A 17 29.19 -12.28 -11.32
C SER A 17 27.86 -11.71 -11.85
N ALA A 18 26.75 -11.90 -11.15
CA ALA A 18 25.44 -11.36 -11.53
C ALA A 18 25.40 -9.83 -11.46
N PHE A 19 25.90 -9.22 -10.37
CA PHE A 19 26.04 -7.77 -10.26
C PHE A 19 26.92 -7.19 -11.37
N GLY A 20 28.08 -7.80 -11.62
CA GLY A 20 28.98 -7.36 -12.68
C GLY A 20 28.34 -7.44 -14.07
N ARG A 21 27.53 -8.47 -14.36
CA ARG A 21 26.78 -8.55 -15.63
C ARG A 21 25.73 -7.45 -15.75
N ALA A 22 24.98 -7.18 -14.68
CA ALA A 22 23.94 -6.16 -14.67
C ALA A 22 24.52 -4.74 -14.83
N VAL A 23 25.60 -4.42 -14.11
CA VAL A 23 26.30 -3.12 -14.25
C VAL A 23 26.82 -2.92 -15.68
N ARG A 24 27.45 -3.95 -16.27
CA ARG A 24 27.89 -3.88 -17.67
C ARG A 24 26.72 -3.72 -18.64
N LEU A 25 25.58 -4.36 -18.37
CA LEU A 25 24.38 -4.19 -19.20
C LEU A 25 23.86 -2.75 -19.18
N LEU A 26 23.81 -2.13 -18.00
CA LEU A 26 23.39 -0.74 -17.83
C LEU A 26 24.33 0.24 -18.54
N GLN A 27 25.65 0.08 -18.37
CA GLN A 27 26.64 0.91 -19.07
C GLN A 27 26.51 0.79 -20.60
N ARG A 28 26.29 -0.43 -21.10
CA ARG A 28 26.08 -0.66 -22.53
C ARG A 28 24.80 -0.03 -23.06
N LEU A 29 23.77 0.08 -22.23
CA LEU A 29 22.49 0.71 -22.56
C LEU A 29 22.59 2.24 -22.52
N GLU A 30 23.34 2.76 -21.56
CA GLU A 30 23.67 4.19 -21.45
C GLU A 30 24.38 4.70 -22.72
N GLU A 31 25.33 3.94 -23.26
CA GLU A 31 25.98 4.23 -24.55
C GLU A 31 24.98 4.37 -25.73
N GLN A 32 23.82 3.70 -25.65
CA GLN A 32 22.77 3.76 -26.67
C GLN A 32 21.79 4.93 -26.46
N CYS A 33 21.79 5.55 -25.28
CA CYS A 33 20.94 6.69 -24.96
C CYS A 33 21.53 8.05 -25.40
N GLY A 34 22.50 8.05 -26.32
CA GLY A 34 23.24 9.25 -26.74
C GLY A 34 22.48 10.25 -27.64
N ASP A 35 21.22 10.00 -28.00
CA ASP A 35 20.38 10.97 -28.72
C ASP A 35 19.94 12.06 -27.73
N PRO A 36 20.30 13.34 -27.92
CA PRO A 36 20.03 14.42 -26.96
C PRO A 36 18.53 14.65 -26.73
N ARG A 37 17.66 14.24 -27.66
CA ARG A 37 16.21 14.34 -27.50
C ARG A 37 15.67 13.45 -26.37
N LEU A 38 16.43 12.44 -25.93
CA LEU A 38 16.09 11.56 -24.81
C LEU A 38 16.25 12.21 -23.43
N ALA A 39 16.98 13.34 -23.32
CA ALA A 39 17.27 14.02 -22.06
C ALA A 39 16.20 15.02 -21.61
N SER A 40 15.07 15.12 -22.32
CA SER A 40 14.20 16.30 -22.27
C SER A 40 13.34 16.45 -21.01
N SER A 41 13.14 15.39 -20.20
CA SER A 41 12.43 15.52 -18.91
C SER A 41 12.59 14.33 -17.95
N PRO A 42 12.49 14.56 -16.63
CA PRO A 42 12.39 13.48 -15.64
C PRO A 42 11.06 12.69 -15.73
N PRO A 43 11.07 11.37 -15.51
CA PRO A 43 12.26 10.53 -15.35
C PRO A 43 13.03 10.36 -16.66
N SER A 44 14.36 10.42 -16.60
CA SER A 44 15.26 10.29 -17.75
C SER A 44 16.12 9.03 -17.64
N LEU A 45 16.19 8.23 -18.70
CA LEU A 45 17.07 7.06 -18.73
C LEU A 45 18.55 7.43 -18.62
N GLN A 46 18.95 8.60 -19.14
CA GLN A 46 20.34 9.06 -19.05
C GLN A 46 20.79 9.26 -17.60
N ASP A 47 19.87 9.63 -16.70
CA ASP A 47 20.17 9.78 -15.27
C ASP A 47 19.97 8.47 -14.51
N LEU A 48 18.93 7.71 -14.87
CA LEU A 48 18.53 6.51 -14.14
C LEU A 48 19.50 5.34 -14.33
N LEU A 49 20.04 5.14 -15.54
CA LEU A 49 20.95 4.03 -15.84
C LEU A 49 22.26 4.10 -15.03
N PRO A 50 23.03 5.22 -15.05
CA PRO A 50 24.25 5.32 -14.24
C PRO A 50 23.95 5.30 -12.74
N ARG A 51 22.84 5.90 -12.30
CA ARG A 51 22.43 5.86 -10.89
C ARG A 51 22.12 4.44 -10.42
N THR A 52 21.37 3.67 -11.22
CA THR A 52 21.06 2.26 -10.90
C THR A 52 22.34 1.43 -10.89
N ALA A 53 23.25 1.66 -11.84
CA ALA A 53 24.54 0.99 -11.87
C ALA A 53 25.38 1.28 -10.62
N GLN A 54 25.35 2.52 -10.14
CA GLN A 54 26.04 2.93 -8.92
C GLN A 54 25.47 2.25 -7.68
N LEU A 55 24.14 2.23 -7.51
CA LEU A 55 23.49 1.50 -6.42
C LEU A 55 23.85 0.01 -6.42
N LEU A 56 23.88 -0.63 -7.60
CA LEU A 56 24.30 -2.04 -7.72
C LEU A 56 25.75 -2.26 -7.31
N ARG A 57 26.67 -1.31 -7.59
CA ARG A 57 28.06 -1.38 -7.11
C ARG A 57 28.13 -1.27 -5.59
N GLU A 58 27.36 -0.37 -5.00
CA GLU A 58 27.29 -0.20 -3.54
C GLU A 58 26.76 -1.45 -2.86
N VAL A 59 25.68 -2.04 -3.39
CA VAL A 59 25.13 -3.32 -2.90
C VAL A 59 26.16 -4.43 -3.02
N ALA A 60 26.83 -4.56 -4.16
CA ALA A 60 27.85 -5.58 -4.37
C ALA A 60 29.02 -5.42 -3.37
N HIS A 61 29.48 -4.19 -3.14
CA HIS A 61 30.56 -3.88 -2.20
C HIS A 61 30.16 -4.18 -0.75
N ALA A 62 28.97 -3.71 -0.32
CA ALA A 62 28.47 -3.94 1.05
C ALA A 62 28.32 -5.44 1.37
N ARG A 63 27.90 -6.25 0.39
CA ARG A 63 27.79 -7.70 0.52
C ARG A 63 29.15 -8.42 0.56
N GLN A 64 30.15 -7.92 -0.17
CA GLN A 64 31.52 -8.46 -0.10
C GLN A 64 32.20 -8.14 1.24
N ALA A 65 31.93 -6.97 1.80
CA ALA A 65 32.48 -6.53 3.09
C ALA A 65 31.84 -7.21 4.32
N GLY A 66 30.94 -8.19 4.13
CA GLY A 66 30.25 -8.90 5.23
C GLY A 66 29.22 -8.05 5.98
N GLY A 67 29.00 -6.79 5.57
CA GLY A 67 28.09 -5.84 6.24
C GLY A 67 26.63 -5.91 5.81
N GLY A 68 26.22 -6.96 5.09
CA GLY A 68 24.87 -7.12 4.52
C GLY A 68 23.88 -7.89 5.40
N GLY A 69 24.15 -7.99 6.70
CA GLY A 69 23.42 -8.85 7.65
C GLY A 69 22.02 -8.34 7.98
N GLY A 70 21.04 -8.75 7.16
CA GLY A 70 19.67 -8.96 7.63
C GLY A 70 19.36 -10.47 7.63
N PRO A 71 18.26 -10.92 8.25
CA PRO A 71 17.87 -12.32 8.23
C PRO A 71 17.76 -12.85 6.79
N GLU A 72 18.52 -13.90 6.46
CA GLU A 72 18.52 -14.55 5.13
C GLU A 72 17.40 -15.59 4.98
N GLY A 73 16.19 -15.24 5.41
CA GLY A 73 15.00 -16.06 5.21
C GLY A 73 14.39 -15.91 3.80
N PRO A 74 13.44 -16.79 3.42
CA PRO A 74 12.65 -16.63 2.21
C PRO A 74 12.03 -15.23 2.12
N GLY A 75 12.06 -14.59 0.94
CA GLY A 75 11.57 -13.22 0.75
C GLY A 75 12.48 -12.13 1.35
N GLY A 76 13.68 -12.48 1.81
CA GLY A 76 14.70 -11.54 2.30
C GLY A 76 15.55 -10.92 1.18
N ALA A 77 16.68 -10.32 1.56
CA ALA A 77 17.56 -9.56 0.67
C ALA A 77 17.97 -10.32 -0.61
N LYS A 78 18.31 -11.60 -0.46
CA LYS A 78 18.79 -12.45 -1.55
C LYS A 78 17.71 -12.73 -2.59
N ASP A 79 16.51 -13.12 -2.13
CA ASP A 79 15.39 -13.42 -3.02
C ASP A 79 14.95 -12.16 -3.76
N PHE A 80 14.91 -11.01 -3.07
CA PHE A 80 14.70 -9.71 -3.71
C PHE A 80 15.73 -9.45 -4.81
N LEU A 81 17.03 -9.60 -4.53
CA LEU A 81 18.08 -9.33 -5.52
C LEU A 81 18.01 -10.27 -6.72
N VAL A 82 17.62 -11.54 -6.54
CA VAL A 82 17.40 -12.48 -7.65
C VAL A 82 16.28 -11.99 -8.55
N VAL A 83 15.13 -11.63 -7.98
CA VAL A 83 13.98 -11.09 -8.72
C VAL A 83 14.36 -9.78 -9.42
N TYR A 84 15.01 -8.87 -8.69
CA TYR A 84 15.41 -7.56 -9.17
C TYR A 84 16.37 -7.64 -10.35
N LEU A 85 17.44 -8.43 -10.25
CA LEU A 85 18.44 -8.56 -11.30
C LEU A 85 17.86 -9.22 -12.56
N ALA A 86 17.01 -10.23 -12.41
CA ALA A 86 16.31 -10.85 -13.53
C ALA A 86 15.36 -9.86 -14.22
N ASN A 87 14.60 -9.08 -13.43
CA ASN A 87 13.70 -8.06 -13.96
C ASN A 87 14.48 -6.93 -14.67
N LEU A 88 15.59 -6.48 -14.08
CA LEU A 88 16.45 -5.45 -14.65
C LEU A 88 17.00 -5.87 -16.01
N GLU A 89 17.47 -7.12 -16.13
CA GLU A 89 17.91 -7.65 -17.39
C GLU A 89 16.78 -7.71 -18.43
N ALA A 90 15.59 -8.16 -18.03
CA ALA A 90 14.42 -8.21 -18.91
C ALA A 90 13.99 -6.81 -19.40
N LYS A 91 13.90 -5.82 -18.51
CA LYS A 91 13.53 -4.43 -18.86
C LYS A 91 14.60 -3.74 -19.69
N SER A 92 15.88 -3.98 -19.39
CA SER A 92 17.00 -3.46 -20.19
C SER A 92 16.97 -3.95 -21.63
N ARG A 93 16.63 -5.23 -21.86
CA ARG A 93 16.46 -5.77 -23.22
C ARG A 93 15.30 -5.12 -23.97
N GLN A 94 14.20 -4.79 -23.29
CA GLN A 94 13.07 -4.09 -23.90
C GLN A 94 13.45 -2.67 -24.33
N VAL A 95 14.20 -1.94 -23.49
CA VAL A 95 14.72 -0.61 -23.85
C VAL A 95 15.71 -0.72 -25.02
N ALA A 96 16.65 -1.67 -24.96
CA ALA A 96 17.61 -1.89 -26.04
C ALA A 96 16.95 -2.19 -27.40
N ALA A 97 15.77 -2.82 -27.40
CA ALA A 97 14.99 -3.08 -28.60
C ALA A 97 14.30 -1.83 -29.19
N LEU A 98 14.10 -0.78 -28.38
CA LEU A 98 13.54 0.50 -28.81
C LEU A 98 14.63 1.50 -29.27
N LEU A 99 15.85 1.34 -28.73
CA LEU A 99 16.97 2.22 -29.02
C LEU A 99 17.72 1.79 -30.30
N PRO A 100 18.43 2.73 -30.96
CA PRO A 100 19.21 2.41 -32.13
C PRO A 100 20.32 1.38 -31.81
N PRO A 101 20.68 0.51 -32.77
CA PRO A 101 21.80 -0.40 -32.61
C PRO A 101 23.11 0.36 -32.41
N ARG A 102 24.07 -0.31 -31.77
CA ARG A 102 25.39 0.25 -31.44
C ARG A 102 26.04 0.92 -32.66
N GLY A 103 26.54 2.14 -32.47
CA GLY A 103 27.23 2.92 -33.50
C GLY A 103 26.32 3.87 -34.30
N ARG A 104 25.00 3.75 -34.20
CA ARG A 104 24.06 4.71 -34.81
C ARG A 104 23.58 5.69 -33.75
N LYS A 105 23.83 6.99 -33.98
CA LYS A 105 23.49 8.05 -33.01
C LYS A 105 22.03 8.48 -33.04
N THR A 106 21.38 8.38 -34.21
CA THR A 106 20.01 8.87 -34.40
C THR A 106 19.01 7.76 -34.12
N ALA A 107 18.17 7.97 -33.11
CA ALA A 107 17.05 7.07 -32.82
C ALA A 107 15.91 7.28 -33.83
N ASN A 108 14.99 6.29 -33.90
CA ASN A 108 13.80 6.37 -34.74
C ASN A 108 12.97 7.62 -34.38
N ASP A 109 12.57 8.42 -35.37
CA ASP A 109 11.80 9.65 -35.10
C ASP A 109 10.44 9.38 -34.45
N GLU A 110 9.85 8.20 -34.68
CA GLU A 110 8.65 7.76 -33.96
C GLU A 110 8.90 7.63 -32.45
N LEU A 111 10.14 7.48 -31.98
CA LEU A 111 10.47 7.47 -30.54
C LEU A 111 10.21 8.84 -29.88
N PHE A 112 10.27 9.93 -30.66
CA PHE A 112 10.10 11.30 -30.18
C PHE A 112 8.78 11.92 -30.60
N ARG A 113 8.11 11.35 -31.60
CA ARG A 113 6.80 11.85 -32.05
C ARG A 113 5.75 11.71 -30.95
N GLU A 114 5.08 12.82 -30.63
CA GLU A 114 4.00 12.83 -29.63
C GLU A 114 2.85 11.88 -30.02
N GLY A 115 2.31 11.18 -29.03
CA GLY A 115 1.24 10.19 -29.20
C GLY A 115 1.65 8.87 -29.85
N SER A 116 2.88 8.74 -30.35
CA SER A 116 3.34 7.50 -30.98
C SER A 116 3.34 6.33 -30.00
N ARG A 117 3.28 5.11 -30.54
CA ARG A 117 3.38 3.90 -29.71
C ARG A 117 4.77 3.75 -29.10
N LEU A 118 5.83 4.05 -29.85
CA LEU A 118 7.21 3.90 -29.39
C LEU A 118 7.55 4.88 -28.27
N ARG A 119 7.11 6.15 -28.39
CA ARG A 119 7.30 7.16 -27.34
C ARG A 119 6.62 6.75 -26.04
N ARG A 120 5.34 6.33 -26.10
CA ARG A 120 4.60 5.83 -24.91
C ARG A 120 5.25 4.60 -24.29
N GLN A 121 5.74 3.67 -25.12
CA GLN A 121 6.43 2.47 -24.64
C GLN A 121 7.75 2.82 -23.94
N LEU A 122 8.51 3.77 -24.50
CA LEU A 122 9.73 4.27 -23.88
C LEU A 122 9.41 4.98 -22.56
N ALA A 123 8.45 5.90 -22.54
CA ALA A 123 8.03 6.62 -21.32
C ALA A 123 7.63 5.64 -20.20
N LYS A 124 6.83 4.62 -20.53
CA LYS A 124 6.47 3.54 -19.59
C LYS A 124 7.70 2.80 -19.05
N LEU A 125 8.64 2.42 -19.93
CA LEU A 125 9.87 1.75 -19.49
C LEU A 125 10.72 2.66 -18.61
N THR A 126 10.83 3.94 -18.93
CA THR A 126 11.57 4.92 -18.14
C THR A 126 10.97 5.10 -16.74
N LEU A 127 9.63 5.13 -16.63
CA LEU A 127 8.93 5.11 -15.35
C LEU A 127 9.23 3.83 -14.55
N ILE A 128 9.20 2.65 -15.21
CA ILE A 128 9.57 1.38 -14.56
C ILE A 128 11.01 1.44 -14.04
N PHE A 129 11.98 1.93 -14.83
CA PHE A 129 13.36 2.11 -14.37
C PHE A 129 13.46 3.07 -13.19
N SER A 130 12.66 4.13 -13.17
CA SER A 130 12.56 5.06 -12.04
C SER A 130 12.09 4.34 -10.77
N HIS A 131 11.02 3.54 -10.86
CA HIS A 131 10.51 2.76 -9.74
C HIS A 131 11.51 1.70 -9.27
N MET A 132 12.17 0.99 -10.19
CA MET A 132 13.21 0.01 -9.86
C MET A 132 14.43 0.66 -9.18
N CYS A 133 14.83 1.85 -9.60
CA CYS A 133 15.93 2.59 -8.98
C CYS A 133 15.55 3.05 -7.56
N ALA A 134 14.33 3.58 -7.40
CA ALA A 134 13.81 3.99 -6.10
C ALA A 134 13.64 2.80 -5.13
N GLU A 135 13.11 1.68 -5.60
CA GLU A 135 12.93 0.45 -4.82
C GLU A 135 14.27 -0.09 -4.30
N LEU A 136 15.26 -0.22 -5.19
CA LEU A 136 16.61 -0.67 -4.78
C LEU A 136 17.22 0.29 -3.76
N GLY A 137 17.12 1.60 -3.99
CA GLY A 137 17.63 2.61 -3.06
C GLY A 137 16.92 2.60 -1.70
N ALA A 138 15.62 2.31 -1.68
CA ALA A 138 14.83 2.26 -0.45
C ALA A 138 15.11 1.00 0.38
N LEU A 139 15.33 -0.15 -0.27
CA LEU A 139 15.61 -1.42 0.41
C LEU A 139 17.10 -1.64 0.70
N PHE A 140 17.99 -0.94 -0.02
CA PHE A 140 19.44 -1.01 0.14
C PHE A 140 20.08 0.39 0.25
N PRO A 141 19.71 1.22 1.24
CA PRO A 141 20.33 2.52 1.45
C PRO A 141 21.85 2.39 1.67
N GLY A 142 22.64 3.08 0.85
CA GLY A 142 24.11 2.95 0.86
C GLY A 142 24.60 1.51 0.62
N GLY A 143 23.84 0.71 -0.11
CA GLY A 143 24.11 -0.69 -0.40
C GLY A 143 23.75 -1.68 0.71
N LYS A 144 23.31 -1.20 1.89
CA LYS A 144 23.01 -2.06 3.06
C LYS A 144 21.54 -2.43 3.10
N TYR A 145 21.24 -3.71 3.19
CA TYR A 145 19.86 -4.19 3.24
C TYR A 145 19.12 -3.75 4.50
N CYS A 146 17.95 -3.13 4.34
CA CYS A 146 17.07 -2.70 5.44
C CYS A 146 15.61 -3.16 5.28
N GLY A 147 15.30 -4.03 4.31
CA GLY A 147 13.91 -4.49 4.07
C GLY A 147 13.25 -5.14 5.29
N HIS A 148 14.02 -5.86 6.10
CA HIS A 148 13.55 -6.47 7.34
C HIS A 148 13.09 -5.43 8.38
N THR A 149 13.65 -4.23 8.39
CA THR A 149 13.31 -3.10 9.29
C THR A 149 12.52 -1.99 8.60
N TYR A 150 12.20 -2.11 7.32
CA TYR A 150 11.50 -1.07 6.57
C TYR A 150 10.15 -0.74 7.22
N GLN A 151 9.86 0.54 7.38
CA GLN A 151 8.64 1.03 8.01
C GLN A 151 7.69 1.57 6.93
N LEU A 152 6.49 1.02 6.90
CA LEU A 152 5.41 1.55 6.08
C LEU A 152 4.90 2.84 6.73
N ASN A 153 4.48 3.79 5.91
CA ASN A 153 3.95 5.07 6.41
C ASN A 153 2.56 4.89 7.05
N GLU A 154 1.72 4.05 6.46
CA GLU A 154 0.40 3.72 7.00
C GLU A 154 0.52 2.64 8.08
N VAL A 155 0.25 2.99 9.34
CA VAL A 155 0.37 2.06 10.48
C VAL A 155 -0.48 0.79 10.31
N PRO A 156 -1.77 0.84 9.90
CA PRO A 156 -2.56 -0.37 9.70
C PRO A 156 -2.01 -1.27 8.59
N ALA A 157 -1.49 -0.68 7.51
CA ALA A 157 -0.85 -1.42 6.43
C ALA A 157 0.48 -2.05 6.89
N HIS A 158 1.24 -1.34 7.73
CA HIS A 158 2.45 -1.86 8.34
C HIS A 158 2.15 -3.10 9.18
N THR A 159 1.17 -3.03 10.06
CA THR A 159 0.71 -4.15 10.89
C THR A 159 0.28 -5.33 10.03
N PHE A 160 -0.57 -5.09 9.01
CA PHE A 160 -0.97 -6.13 8.06
C PHE A 160 0.24 -6.88 7.46
N TRP A 161 1.22 -6.13 6.95
CA TRP A 161 2.40 -6.75 6.33
C TRP A 161 3.22 -7.52 7.36
N ARG A 162 3.43 -6.98 8.57
CA ARG A 162 4.22 -7.68 9.58
C ARG A 162 3.55 -8.95 10.10
N ASP A 163 2.23 -8.94 10.26
CA ASP A 163 1.47 -10.09 10.76
C ASP A 163 1.42 -11.23 9.73
N HIS A 164 1.26 -10.91 8.44
CA HIS A 164 1.07 -11.94 7.39
C HIS A 164 2.35 -12.27 6.62
N CYS A 165 3.25 -11.31 6.49
CA CYS A 165 4.47 -11.41 5.68
C CYS A 165 5.74 -11.49 6.54
N GLY A 166 5.68 -11.13 7.82
CA GLY A 166 6.84 -11.16 8.73
C GLY A 166 7.95 -10.19 8.33
N ALA A 167 9.20 -10.67 8.31
CA ALA A 167 10.38 -9.89 7.95
C ALA A 167 10.65 -9.81 6.43
N ARG A 168 9.78 -10.41 5.60
CA ARG A 168 9.94 -10.48 4.15
C ARG A 168 9.80 -9.10 3.52
N CYS A 169 10.63 -8.79 2.52
CA CYS A 169 10.55 -7.53 1.76
C CYS A 169 9.98 -7.70 0.36
N VAL A 170 9.74 -8.93 -0.09
CA VAL A 170 9.16 -9.23 -1.41
C VAL A 170 8.35 -10.52 -1.37
N LEU A 171 7.25 -10.56 -2.12
CA LEU A 171 6.36 -11.72 -2.27
C LEU A 171 5.99 -11.94 -3.74
N PRO A 172 5.79 -13.19 -4.19
CA PRO A 172 5.12 -13.46 -5.46
C PRO A 172 3.71 -12.88 -5.47
N TRP A 173 3.25 -12.34 -6.61
CA TRP A 173 1.90 -11.77 -6.73
C TRP A 173 0.79 -12.70 -6.22
N ALA A 174 0.84 -13.99 -6.60
CA ALA A 174 -0.20 -14.95 -6.24
C ALA A 174 -0.33 -15.14 -4.72
N GLU A 175 0.79 -15.07 -3.98
CA GLU A 175 0.75 -15.12 -2.51
C GLU A 175 0.22 -13.80 -1.94
N PHE A 176 0.72 -12.66 -2.42
CA PHE A 176 0.29 -11.35 -1.97
C PHE A 176 -1.22 -11.12 -2.17
N GLU A 177 -1.77 -11.55 -3.30
CA GLU A 177 -3.20 -11.47 -3.61
C GLU A 177 -4.04 -12.23 -2.57
N LEU A 178 -3.65 -13.45 -2.22
CA LEU A 178 -4.36 -14.26 -1.23
C LEU A 178 -4.32 -13.61 0.17
N LEU A 179 -3.18 -13.03 0.55
CA LEU A 179 -3.03 -12.33 1.82
C LEU A 179 -3.86 -11.03 1.86
N LEU A 180 -3.84 -10.24 0.78
CA LEU A 180 -4.62 -9.01 0.71
C LEU A 180 -6.12 -9.30 0.79
N CYS A 181 -6.58 -10.37 0.14
CA CYS A 181 -7.98 -10.82 0.18
C CYS A 181 -8.50 -11.14 1.60
N ILE A 182 -7.61 -11.36 2.57
CA ILE A 182 -8.00 -11.59 3.98
C ILE A 182 -8.65 -10.33 4.57
N CYS A 183 -8.11 -9.15 4.27
CA CYS A 183 -8.57 -7.88 4.80
C CYS A 183 -9.39 -7.07 3.80
N HIS A 184 -9.07 -7.20 2.52
CA HIS A 184 -9.69 -6.47 1.43
C HIS A 184 -10.08 -7.45 0.32
N PRO A 185 -11.31 -7.97 0.33
CA PRO A 185 -11.78 -8.90 -0.68
C PRO A 185 -11.64 -8.30 -2.08
N VAL A 186 -10.99 -9.02 -2.99
CA VAL A 186 -10.83 -8.64 -4.40
C VAL A 186 -11.78 -9.51 -5.23
N GLU A 187 -12.57 -8.88 -6.11
CA GLU A 187 -13.37 -9.61 -7.08
C GLU A 187 -12.45 -10.34 -8.09
N PRO A 188 -12.62 -11.67 -8.28
CA PRO A 188 -11.82 -12.41 -9.25
C PRO A 188 -11.97 -11.87 -10.68
N GLY A 189 -10.89 -11.92 -11.46
CA GLY A 189 -10.90 -11.64 -12.90
C GLY A 189 -10.18 -10.34 -13.28
N CYS A 190 -10.82 -9.49 -14.09
CA CYS A 190 -10.20 -8.27 -14.61
C CYS A 190 -9.79 -7.29 -13.51
N THR A 191 -10.53 -7.25 -12.40
CA THR A 191 -10.24 -6.40 -11.24
C THR A 191 -8.92 -6.80 -10.58
N THR A 192 -8.67 -8.11 -10.39
CA THR A 192 -7.38 -8.62 -9.91
C THR A 192 -6.22 -8.20 -10.82
N LEU A 193 -6.39 -8.33 -12.14
CA LEU A 193 -5.34 -7.95 -13.09
C LEU A 193 -5.06 -6.44 -13.05
N ALA A 194 -6.11 -5.61 -12.96
CA ALA A 194 -5.98 -4.17 -12.83
C ALA A 194 -5.27 -3.78 -11.52
N LEU A 195 -5.61 -4.46 -10.42
CA LEU A 195 -4.97 -4.25 -9.12
C LEU A 195 -3.48 -4.60 -9.19
N ARG A 196 -3.14 -5.75 -9.78
CA ARG A 196 -1.75 -6.12 -10.03
C ARG A 196 -1.01 -5.07 -10.82
N CYS A 197 -1.58 -4.59 -11.92
CA CYS A 197 -0.95 -3.56 -12.76
C CYS A 197 -0.74 -2.23 -12.04
N THR A 198 -1.49 -1.98 -10.95
CA THR A 198 -1.36 -0.77 -10.12
C THR A 198 -0.29 -0.94 -9.04
N ILE A 199 -0.21 -2.11 -8.40
CA ILE A 199 0.72 -2.39 -7.29
C ILE A 199 2.11 -2.77 -7.79
N ASP A 200 2.21 -3.63 -8.81
CA ASP A 200 3.48 -4.14 -9.38
C ASP A 200 4.13 -3.07 -10.29
N LEU A 201 4.61 -1.99 -9.66
CA LEU A 201 5.22 -0.81 -10.31
C LEU A 201 6.43 -1.20 -11.15
N THR A 202 7.21 -2.17 -10.69
CA THR A 202 8.40 -2.68 -11.38
C THR A 202 8.07 -3.70 -12.47
N CYS A 203 6.82 -4.15 -12.56
CA CYS A 203 6.33 -5.17 -13.47
C CYS A 203 7.19 -6.45 -13.40
N SER A 204 7.50 -6.88 -12.17
CA SER A 204 8.35 -8.04 -11.85
C SER A 204 7.54 -9.31 -11.60
N GLY A 205 6.21 -9.19 -11.45
CA GLY A 205 5.33 -10.28 -10.99
C GLY A 205 5.44 -10.58 -9.50
N HIS A 206 6.15 -9.73 -8.77
CA HIS A 206 6.26 -9.74 -7.33
C HIS A 206 5.75 -8.41 -6.78
N VAL A 207 5.48 -8.37 -5.48
CA VAL A 207 5.16 -7.14 -4.75
C VAL A 207 6.19 -6.98 -3.65
N SER A 208 6.93 -5.89 -3.68
CA SER A 208 7.83 -5.53 -2.60
C SER A 208 7.12 -4.72 -1.50
N MET A 209 7.72 -4.70 -0.32
CA MET A 209 7.26 -3.86 0.79
C MET A 209 7.25 -2.36 0.40
N PHE A 210 8.17 -1.95 -0.48
CA PHE A 210 8.24 -0.60 -1.02
C PHE A 210 7.07 -0.29 -1.97
N GLU A 211 6.76 -1.20 -2.90
CA GLU A 211 5.60 -1.07 -3.80
C GLU A 211 4.29 -1.01 -2.99
N PHE A 212 4.17 -1.82 -1.94
CA PHE A 212 3.02 -1.82 -1.07
C PHE A 212 2.89 -0.54 -0.21
N ASP A 213 4.00 0.00 0.29
CA ASP A 213 4.02 1.31 0.97
C ASP A 213 3.52 2.43 0.04
N ILE A 214 3.98 2.47 -1.21
CA ILE A 214 3.49 3.44 -2.20
C ILE A 214 1.98 3.27 -2.43
N PHE A 215 1.53 2.05 -2.68
CA PHE A 215 0.11 1.78 -2.96
C PHE A 215 -0.80 2.22 -1.81
N THR A 216 -0.44 1.84 -0.57
CA THR A 216 -1.26 2.16 0.61
C THR A 216 -1.28 3.66 0.93
N ARG A 217 -0.21 4.40 0.64
CA ARG A 217 -0.21 5.86 0.76
C ARG A 217 -1.05 6.55 -0.31
N LEU A 218 -1.02 6.05 -1.56
CA LEU A 218 -1.77 6.63 -2.66
C LEU A 218 -3.28 6.46 -2.50
N PHE A 219 -3.71 5.31 -1.98
CA PHE A 219 -5.12 4.94 -1.86
C PHE A 219 -5.60 4.86 -0.41
N GLN A 220 -4.90 5.55 0.50
CA GLN A 220 -5.33 5.71 1.88
C GLN A 220 -6.76 6.32 1.96
N PRO A 221 -7.50 6.08 3.05
CA PRO A 221 -7.10 5.31 4.25
C PRO A 221 -7.29 3.80 4.11
N TRP A 222 -6.56 3.02 4.92
CA TRP A 222 -6.54 1.55 4.88
C TRP A 222 -7.94 0.88 4.90
N PRO A 223 -8.91 1.26 5.76
CA PRO A 223 -10.20 0.57 5.81
C PRO A 223 -10.98 0.57 4.50
N THR A 224 -10.76 1.57 3.64
CA THR A 224 -11.42 1.69 2.34
C THR A 224 -10.43 1.56 1.17
N LEU A 225 -9.24 0.99 1.39
CA LEU A 225 -8.12 0.96 0.43
C LEU A 225 -8.54 0.60 -1.00
N LEU A 226 -9.20 -0.55 -1.19
CA LEU A 226 -9.61 -0.99 -2.52
C LEU A 226 -10.78 -0.20 -3.10
N LYS A 227 -11.69 0.31 -2.24
CA LYS A 227 -12.77 1.20 -2.68
C LYS A 227 -12.18 2.52 -3.20
N ASN A 228 -11.21 3.08 -2.49
CA ASN A 228 -10.49 4.29 -2.90
C ASN A 228 -9.76 4.05 -4.22
N TRP A 229 -9.00 2.96 -4.33
CA TRP A 229 -8.34 2.58 -5.58
C TRP A 229 -9.31 2.44 -6.76
N GLN A 230 -10.42 1.74 -6.56
CA GLN A 230 -11.40 1.53 -7.62
C GLN A 230 -12.04 2.86 -8.07
N LEU A 231 -12.40 3.74 -7.13
CA LEU A 231 -13.01 5.02 -7.45
C LEU A 231 -12.01 6.01 -8.06
N LEU A 232 -10.79 6.08 -7.52
CA LEU A 232 -9.79 7.09 -7.89
C LEU A 232 -8.91 6.68 -9.09
N ALA A 233 -8.71 5.39 -9.33
CA ALA A 233 -7.83 4.91 -10.41
C ALA A 233 -8.60 4.15 -11.50
N VAL A 234 -9.47 3.21 -11.13
CA VAL A 234 -10.18 2.38 -12.13
C VAL A 234 -11.29 3.16 -12.80
N ASN A 235 -12.09 3.88 -12.02
CA ASN A 235 -13.31 4.53 -12.49
C ASN A 235 -13.14 6.03 -12.74
N HIS A 236 -12.11 6.68 -12.18
CA HIS A 236 -11.96 8.12 -12.31
C HIS A 236 -11.46 8.51 -13.71
N PRO A 237 -12.19 9.34 -14.46
CA PRO A 237 -11.81 9.70 -15.83
C PRO A 237 -10.57 10.59 -15.89
N GLY A 238 -10.24 11.29 -14.80
CA GLY A 238 -9.02 12.11 -14.70
C GLY A 238 -7.77 11.31 -14.34
N TYR A 239 -7.91 10.04 -13.93
CA TYR A 239 -6.74 9.23 -13.63
C TYR A 239 -6.07 8.77 -14.92
N MET A 240 -4.75 8.89 -14.94
CA MET A 240 -3.93 8.50 -16.09
C MET A 240 -2.77 7.65 -15.60
N ALA A 241 -2.83 6.36 -15.88
CA ALA A 241 -1.77 5.43 -15.52
C ALA A 241 -0.53 5.66 -16.40
N PHE A 242 0.66 5.62 -15.77
CA PHE A 242 1.96 5.69 -16.44
C PHE A 242 2.16 6.92 -17.35
N LEU A 243 1.77 8.11 -16.89
CA LEU A 243 2.14 9.38 -17.55
C LEU A 243 3.30 10.07 -16.84
N THR A 244 4.19 10.64 -17.66
CA THR A 244 5.23 11.57 -17.22
C THR A 244 4.70 13.00 -17.14
N TYR A 245 5.46 13.89 -16.51
CA TYR A 245 5.12 15.31 -16.41
C TYR A 245 4.90 15.96 -17.78
N ASP A 246 5.77 15.65 -18.74
CA ASP A 246 5.66 16.17 -20.11
C ASP A 246 4.44 15.66 -20.85
N GLU A 247 4.06 14.39 -20.65
CA GLU A 247 2.85 13.84 -21.26
C GLU A 247 1.58 14.45 -20.66
N VAL A 248 1.58 14.73 -19.36
CA VAL A 248 0.49 15.49 -18.72
C VAL A 248 0.40 16.90 -19.31
N ARG A 249 1.54 17.61 -19.45
CA ARG A 249 1.57 18.95 -20.06
C ARG A 249 1.05 18.93 -21.50
N ALA A 250 1.53 17.99 -22.32
CA ALA A 250 1.08 17.82 -23.71
C ALA A 250 -0.42 17.51 -23.79
N ARG A 251 -0.93 16.65 -22.89
CA ARG A 251 -2.37 16.32 -22.82
C ARG A 251 -3.21 17.53 -22.45
N LEU A 252 -2.81 18.28 -21.43
CA LEU A 252 -3.56 19.44 -20.93
C LEU A 252 -3.48 20.65 -21.86
N GLN A 253 -2.49 20.71 -22.75
CA GLN A 253 -2.35 21.79 -23.73
C GLN A 253 -3.60 21.96 -24.61
N THR A 254 -4.32 20.88 -24.92
CA THR A 254 -5.57 20.92 -25.72
C THR A 254 -6.76 21.51 -24.95
N TYR A 255 -6.64 21.63 -23.63
CA TYR A 255 -7.66 22.19 -22.73
C TYR A 255 -7.25 23.56 -22.18
N ARG A 256 -6.20 24.19 -22.71
CA ARG A 256 -5.67 25.47 -22.24
C ARG A 256 -6.73 26.58 -22.20
N ASP A 257 -7.66 26.57 -23.16
CA ASP A 257 -8.75 27.55 -23.26
C ASP A 257 -9.97 27.20 -22.38
N LYS A 258 -9.91 26.11 -21.60
CA LYS A 258 -10.95 25.67 -20.65
C LYS A 258 -10.38 25.68 -19.22
N PRO A 259 -10.30 26.85 -18.56
CA PRO A 259 -9.87 26.96 -17.16
C PRO A 259 -10.70 26.05 -16.26
N GLY A 260 -10.07 25.43 -15.26
CA GLY A 260 -10.74 24.51 -14.35
C GLY A 260 -10.83 23.08 -14.88
N SER A 261 -9.86 22.60 -15.67
CA SER A 261 -9.83 21.21 -16.16
C SER A 261 -9.81 20.14 -15.04
N TYR A 262 -9.58 20.53 -13.78
CA TYR A 262 -9.80 19.65 -12.62
C TYR A 262 -11.30 19.44 -12.28
N LEU A 263 -12.17 20.40 -12.62
CA LEU A 263 -13.63 20.29 -12.58
C LEU A 263 -14.18 19.47 -13.75
N TYR A 264 -13.36 19.27 -14.79
CA TYR A 264 -13.69 18.57 -16.02
C TYR A 264 -12.62 17.52 -16.28
N PRO A 265 -12.57 16.43 -15.49
CA PRO A 265 -11.45 15.50 -15.54
C PRO A 265 -11.32 14.93 -16.95
N ASP A 266 -10.13 15.04 -17.52
CA ASP A 266 -9.86 14.69 -18.92
C ASP A 266 -10.72 15.44 -19.96
N GLY A 267 -11.10 16.68 -19.65
CA GLY A 267 -11.96 17.52 -20.48
C GLY A 267 -13.41 17.07 -20.55
N LYS A 268 -13.83 16.12 -19.73
CA LYS A 268 -15.22 15.64 -19.67
C LYS A 268 -16.10 16.64 -18.92
N ASN A 269 -17.37 16.76 -19.33
CA ASN A 269 -18.32 17.71 -18.74
C ASN A 269 -18.86 17.28 -17.35
N HIS A 270 -18.45 16.11 -16.84
CA HIS A 270 -18.93 15.54 -15.58
C HIS A 270 -17.73 15.14 -14.72
N ASN A 271 -17.72 15.61 -13.48
CA ASN A 271 -16.78 15.20 -12.45
C ASN A 271 -17.46 14.17 -11.53
N PRO A 272 -16.93 12.93 -11.39
CA PRO A 272 -17.48 11.97 -10.45
C PRO A 272 -17.53 12.52 -9.02
N ASP A 273 -18.65 12.30 -8.33
CA ASP A 273 -18.78 12.68 -6.93
C ASP A 273 -17.99 11.70 -6.04
N LEU A 274 -16.98 12.23 -5.35
CA LEU A 274 -16.14 11.48 -4.42
C LEU A 274 -16.57 11.66 -2.96
N THR A 275 -17.70 12.34 -2.69
CA THR A 275 -18.20 12.61 -1.32
C THR A 275 -18.44 11.32 -0.54
N GLU A 276 -18.72 10.20 -1.21
CA GLU A 276 -18.86 8.90 -0.56
C GLU A 276 -17.56 8.38 0.09
N LEU A 277 -16.39 8.88 -0.32
CA LEU A 277 -15.10 8.58 0.31
C LEU A 277 -14.94 9.32 1.64
N CYS A 278 -15.59 10.49 1.78
CA CYS A 278 -15.59 11.27 3.02
C CYS A 278 -16.55 10.68 4.06
N GLN A 279 -17.54 9.90 3.63
CA GLN A 279 -18.50 9.23 4.51
C GLN A 279 -17.88 7.93 5.05
N MET A 280 -16.99 8.08 6.01
CA MET A 280 -16.73 7.00 6.96
C MET A 280 -18.05 6.78 7.72
N LYS A 281 -18.86 5.79 7.33
CA LYS A 281 -19.71 5.16 8.35
C LYS A 281 -18.73 4.56 9.33
N PRO A 282 -18.62 5.08 10.58
CA PRO A 282 -17.81 4.42 11.57
C PRO A 282 -18.31 2.98 11.61
N HIS A 283 -17.42 2.01 11.43
CA HIS A 283 -17.77 0.64 11.73
C HIS A 283 -18.32 0.68 13.16
N GLN A 284 -19.54 0.18 13.39
CA GLN A 284 -20.10 0.23 14.73
C GLN A 284 -19.13 -0.47 15.68
N HIS A 285 -18.46 0.32 16.51
CA HIS A 285 -17.62 -0.21 17.57
C HIS A 285 -18.52 -0.98 18.52
N VAL A 286 -18.41 -2.30 18.48
CA VAL A 286 -19.13 -3.15 19.43
C VAL A 286 -18.37 -3.06 20.75
N HIS A 287 -18.89 -2.28 21.70
CA HIS A 287 -18.37 -2.23 23.05
C HIS A 287 -18.71 -3.55 23.75
N VAL A 288 -17.68 -4.29 24.18
CA VAL A 288 -17.83 -5.53 24.96
C VAL A 288 -17.83 -5.15 26.42
N SER A 289 -18.83 -5.60 27.18
CA SER A 289 -18.83 -5.40 28.63
C SER A 289 -17.72 -6.21 29.30
N GLU A 290 -17.20 -5.71 30.43
CA GLU A 290 -16.17 -6.41 31.22
C GLU A 290 -16.64 -7.79 31.69
N GLU A 291 -17.93 -7.91 32.03
CA GLU A 291 -18.59 -9.16 32.40
C GLU A 291 -18.57 -10.19 31.26
N GLN A 292 -18.84 -9.77 30.02
CA GLN A 292 -18.77 -10.65 28.85
C GLN A 292 -17.33 -11.10 28.59
N LEU A 293 -16.34 -10.21 28.74
CA LEU A 293 -14.94 -10.54 28.54
C LEU A 293 -14.45 -11.58 29.57
N GLN A 294 -14.82 -11.42 30.85
CA GLN A 294 -14.50 -12.37 31.91
C GLN A 294 -15.11 -13.77 31.66
N LEU A 295 -16.35 -13.83 31.15
CA LEU A 295 -16.98 -15.10 30.76
C LEU A 295 -16.23 -15.82 29.64
N TYR A 296 -15.73 -15.07 28.64
CA TYR A 296 -14.94 -15.65 27.55
C TYR A 296 -13.59 -16.17 28.03
N TRP A 297 -12.88 -15.43 28.88
CA TRP A 297 -11.63 -15.89 29.50
C TRP A 297 -11.80 -17.12 30.37
N ALA A 298 -12.91 -17.24 31.11
CA ALA A 298 -13.21 -18.42 31.91
C ALA A 298 -13.46 -19.70 31.08
N MET A 299 -13.66 -19.57 29.77
CA MET A 299 -13.90 -20.68 28.83
C MET A 299 -12.78 -20.86 27.80
N ASP A 300 -11.56 -20.35 28.07
CA ASP A 300 -10.41 -20.38 27.14
C ASP A 300 -10.75 -19.85 25.74
N SER A 301 -11.59 -18.82 25.67
CA SER A 301 -12.10 -18.24 24.42
C SER A 301 -11.95 -16.71 24.45
N THR A 302 -11.88 -16.07 23.28
CA THR A 302 -11.85 -14.59 23.20
C THR A 302 -13.13 -14.07 22.54
N PHE A 303 -13.60 -12.88 22.94
CA PHE A 303 -14.78 -12.29 22.31
C PHE A 303 -14.57 -12.06 20.81
N GLU A 304 -13.34 -11.76 20.39
CA GLU A 304 -13.02 -11.42 19.00
C GLU A 304 -13.16 -12.61 18.05
N LEU A 305 -12.84 -13.82 18.51
CA LEU A 305 -12.89 -15.01 17.67
C LEU A 305 -14.32 -15.42 17.30
N CYS A 306 -14.52 -15.70 16.01
CA CYS A 306 -15.74 -16.25 15.45
C CYS A 306 -16.08 -17.59 16.12
N LYS A 307 -17.33 -17.75 16.57
CA LYS A 307 -17.76 -18.96 17.29
C LYS A 307 -18.14 -20.15 16.39
N ILE A 308 -17.97 -19.98 15.08
CA ILE A 308 -18.18 -21.06 14.12
C ILE A 308 -16.85 -21.75 13.80
N CYS A 309 -15.81 -20.98 13.46
CA CYS A 309 -14.49 -21.56 13.15
C CYS A 309 -13.50 -21.54 14.31
N ALA A 310 -13.68 -20.69 15.33
CA ALA A 310 -12.72 -20.44 16.40
C ALA A 310 -11.31 -19.98 15.94
N GLU A 311 -11.12 -19.68 14.65
CA GLU A 311 -9.82 -19.34 14.05
C GLU A 311 -9.71 -17.89 13.60
N SER A 312 -10.81 -17.26 13.19
CA SER A 312 -10.81 -15.92 12.60
C SER A 312 -11.58 -14.92 13.46
N ASN A 313 -11.15 -13.66 13.49
CA ASN A 313 -11.87 -12.59 14.16
C ASN A 313 -13.23 -12.32 13.50
N LYS A 314 -14.21 -11.91 14.29
CA LYS A 314 -15.52 -11.46 13.82
C LYS A 314 -15.34 -10.09 13.16
N ASP A 315 -15.77 -9.99 11.91
CA ASP A 315 -15.65 -8.82 11.05
C ASP A 315 -17.00 -8.44 10.41
N VAL A 316 -18.06 -9.23 10.66
CA VAL A 316 -19.39 -8.99 10.11
C VAL A 316 -20.50 -9.14 11.16
N LYS A 317 -21.45 -8.20 11.12
CA LYS A 317 -22.70 -8.19 11.88
C LYS A 317 -23.87 -8.45 10.95
N VAL A 318 -24.71 -9.43 11.28
CA VAL A 318 -25.87 -9.83 10.46
C VAL A 318 -27.10 -9.00 10.83
N GLU A 319 -27.81 -8.45 9.85
CA GLU A 319 -29.06 -7.72 10.06
C GLU A 319 -30.30 -8.58 9.73
N PRO A 320 -31.39 -8.50 10.52
CA PRO A 320 -31.61 -7.58 11.65
C PRO A 320 -31.18 -8.15 13.02
N CYS A 321 -30.69 -9.38 13.09
CA CYS A 321 -30.53 -10.09 14.36
C CYS A 321 -29.29 -9.67 15.18
N GLY A 322 -28.35 -8.93 14.59
CA GLY A 322 -27.17 -8.39 15.26
C GLY A 322 -26.06 -9.40 15.56
N HIS A 323 -26.16 -10.64 15.09
CA HIS A 323 -25.14 -11.67 15.37
C HIS A 323 -23.81 -11.37 14.68
N LEU A 324 -22.72 -11.65 15.39
CA LEU A 324 -21.35 -11.37 14.96
C LEU A 324 -20.61 -12.67 14.62
N LEU A 325 -20.01 -12.74 13.44
CA LEU A 325 -19.17 -13.84 12.97
C LEU A 325 -18.10 -13.33 12.00
N CYS A 326 -17.23 -14.21 11.53
CA CYS A 326 -16.33 -13.88 10.43
C CYS A 326 -17.04 -14.02 9.06
N SER A 327 -16.66 -13.17 8.12
CA SER A 327 -17.16 -13.06 6.76
C SER A 327 -16.99 -14.38 6.00
N ARG A 328 -15.91 -15.12 6.29
CA ARG A 328 -15.64 -16.46 5.76
C ARG A 328 -16.71 -17.47 6.14
N CYS A 329 -17.08 -17.55 7.42
CA CYS A 329 -18.11 -18.47 7.89
C CYS A 329 -19.50 -18.08 7.38
N LEU A 330 -19.79 -16.78 7.31
CA LEU A 330 -21.06 -16.30 6.75
C LEU A 330 -21.19 -16.64 5.26
N ALA A 331 -20.14 -16.39 4.48
CA ALA A 331 -20.12 -16.71 3.06
C ALA A 331 -20.20 -18.22 2.80
N ALA A 332 -19.53 -19.04 3.62
CA ALA A 332 -19.63 -20.51 3.52
C ALA A 332 -21.06 -20.99 3.77
N TRP A 333 -21.74 -20.43 4.76
CA TRP A 333 -23.13 -20.75 5.09
C TRP A 333 -24.15 -20.30 4.03
N GLN A 334 -23.94 -19.14 3.41
CA GLN A 334 -24.83 -18.66 2.34
C GLN A 334 -24.69 -19.46 1.05
N ARG A 335 -23.53 -20.09 0.79
CA ARG A 335 -23.31 -20.98 -0.36
C ARG A 335 -24.03 -22.33 -0.21
N SER A 336 -24.33 -22.77 1.00
CA SER A 336 -25.15 -23.98 1.26
C SER A 336 -26.65 -23.71 1.22
N ASP A 337 -27.08 -22.72 0.43
CA ASP A 337 -28.48 -22.37 0.10
C ASP A 337 -29.34 -21.85 1.27
N SER A 338 -28.71 -21.33 2.32
CA SER A 338 -29.40 -20.75 3.48
C SER A 338 -29.21 -19.24 3.57
N GLN A 339 -30.24 -18.48 3.17
CA GLN A 339 -30.32 -17.01 3.34
C GLN A 339 -30.73 -16.61 4.77
N THR A 340 -30.20 -17.34 5.76
CA THR A 340 -30.56 -17.22 7.18
C THR A 340 -29.31 -17.10 8.05
N CYS A 341 -29.44 -16.45 9.20
CA CYS A 341 -28.35 -16.32 10.16
C CYS A 341 -27.94 -17.71 10.70
N PRO A 342 -26.63 -18.06 10.72
CA PRO A 342 -26.16 -19.35 11.24
C PRO A 342 -26.54 -19.62 12.72
N PHE A 343 -26.68 -18.56 13.52
CA PHE A 343 -26.96 -18.69 14.95
C PHE A 343 -28.46 -18.78 15.25
N CYS A 344 -29.27 -17.87 14.69
CA CYS A 344 -30.69 -17.74 15.04
C CYS A 344 -31.66 -18.12 13.93
N ARG A 345 -31.16 -18.47 12.74
CA ARG A 345 -31.94 -18.82 11.54
C ARG A 345 -32.90 -17.72 11.04
N CYS A 346 -32.82 -16.50 11.57
CA CYS A 346 -33.55 -15.35 11.03
C CYS A 346 -33.11 -15.05 9.58
N LYS A 347 -34.06 -14.64 8.72
CA LYS A 347 -33.75 -14.22 7.35
C LYS A 347 -32.79 -13.03 7.35
N ILE A 348 -31.69 -13.16 6.62
CA ILE A 348 -30.69 -12.10 6.49
C ILE A 348 -31.25 -11.03 5.55
N LYS A 349 -31.32 -9.78 6.03
CA LYS A 349 -31.73 -8.62 5.22
C LYS A 349 -30.54 -7.78 4.77
N GLY A 350 -29.44 -7.85 5.50
CA GLY A 350 -28.22 -7.09 5.26
C GLY A 350 -27.09 -7.60 6.15
N GLN A 351 -25.89 -7.11 5.90
CA GLN A 351 -24.72 -7.37 6.73
C GLN A 351 -23.87 -6.11 6.82
N GLU A 352 -23.32 -5.83 7.99
CA GLU A 352 -22.51 -4.65 8.29
C GLU A 352 -21.10 -5.09 8.67
N ALA A 353 -20.07 -4.50 8.04
CA ALA A 353 -18.68 -4.74 8.43
C ALA A 353 -18.40 -4.08 9.78
N VAL A 354 -17.77 -4.81 10.70
CA VAL A 354 -17.47 -4.35 12.05
C VAL A 354 -16.01 -4.62 12.41
N ILE A 355 -15.46 -3.81 13.30
CA ILE A 355 -14.12 -4.00 13.88
C ILE A 355 -14.30 -4.12 15.38
N ILE A 356 -13.81 -5.22 15.95
CA ILE A 356 -13.78 -5.45 17.40
C ILE A 356 -12.38 -5.08 17.89
N HIS A 357 -12.30 -4.19 18.89
CA HIS A 357 -11.04 -3.80 19.51
C HIS A 357 -10.85 -4.50 20.86
N GLU A 358 -9.66 -5.04 21.04
CA GLU A 358 -9.12 -5.49 22.33
C GLU A 358 -8.95 -4.28 23.25
N LEU A 359 -9.77 -4.18 24.31
CA LEU A 359 -9.42 -3.38 25.47
C LEU A 359 -8.28 -4.10 26.19
N LYS A 360 -7.03 -3.81 25.80
CA LYS A 360 -5.88 -4.17 26.61
C LYS A 360 -6.01 -3.40 27.92
N ALA A 361 -6.39 -4.10 28.98
CA ALA A 361 -6.25 -3.62 30.34
C ALA A 361 -4.77 -3.26 30.52
N SER A 362 -4.48 -1.96 30.55
CA SER A 362 -3.17 -1.45 30.92
C SER A 362 -2.96 -1.84 32.38
N ALA A 363 -2.23 -2.93 32.60
CA ALA A 363 -1.57 -3.17 33.87
C ALA A 363 -0.60 -2.00 34.07
N THR A 364 -1.01 -1.07 34.94
CA THR A 364 -0.10 -0.08 35.51
C THR A 364 0.86 -0.86 36.40
N ALA A 365 2.01 -1.20 35.84
CA ALA A 365 3.18 -1.58 36.63
C ALA A 365 3.54 -0.38 37.50
N LYS A 366 3.15 -0.43 38.78
CA LYS A 366 3.81 0.32 39.82
C LYS A 366 4.87 -0.58 40.41
N ASP A 367 6.11 -0.11 40.32
CA ASP A 367 7.25 -0.62 41.06
C ASP A 367 6.94 -0.62 42.56
N SER A 368 7.17 -1.78 43.19
CA SER A 368 7.62 -1.86 44.59
C SER A 368 8.16 -3.26 44.83
N GLU A 369 9.46 -3.32 45.11
CA GLU A 369 10.18 -4.45 45.69
C GLU A 369 9.48 -4.93 46.97
N ASP A 370 9.29 -6.24 47.16
CA ASP A 370 9.85 -6.93 48.33
C ASP A 370 9.80 -8.47 48.22
N SER A 371 10.68 -9.11 48.98
CA SER A 371 11.11 -10.51 48.93
C SER A 371 10.23 -11.45 49.78
N ASN A 372 9.98 -12.69 49.32
CA ASN A 372 10.29 -13.94 50.05
C ASN A 372 9.65 -15.20 49.44
N ASP A 373 10.40 -16.29 49.58
CA ASP A 373 10.11 -17.67 49.23
C ASP A 373 8.86 -18.26 49.92
N ASN A 374 8.13 -19.15 49.22
CA ASN A 374 7.90 -20.53 49.70
C ASN A 374 7.21 -21.39 48.62
N GLU A 375 7.58 -22.67 48.62
CA GLU A 375 7.14 -23.74 47.73
C GLU A 375 5.81 -24.38 48.19
N GLY A 376 5.12 -25.05 47.24
CA GLY A 376 4.26 -26.21 47.51
C GLY A 376 2.78 -25.96 47.80
N GLU A 377 1.91 -26.33 46.85
CA GLU A 377 1.07 -27.53 46.95
C GLU A 377 -0.05 -27.53 45.90
N LEU A 378 -0.18 -28.68 45.25
CA LEU A 378 -1.22 -29.05 44.30
C LEU A 378 -2.47 -29.45 45.11
N GLN A 379 -3.59 -28.73 44.96
CA GLN A 379 -4.88 -29.23 45.45
C GLN A 379 -6.02 -28.95 44.47
N GLN A 380 -6.55 -30.05 43.93
CA GLN A 380 -7.84 -30.16 43.26
C GLN A 380 -8.98 -29.74 44.19
N VAL A 381 -9.96 -28.99 43.66
CA VAL A 381 -11.30 -28.92 44.25
C VAL A 381 -12.35 -29.11 43.16
N THR A 382 -13.21 -30.09 43.41
CA THR A 382 -14.40 -30.56 42.66
C THR A 382 -15.54 -29.53 42.59
N PRO A 383 -16.47 -29.66 41.62
CA PRO A 383 -17.43 -28.61 41.27
C PRO A 383 -18.61 -28.56 42.25
N SER A 384 -18.95 -27.35 42.71
CA SER A 384 -20.19 -27.10 43.48
C SER A 384 -21.06 -26.09 42.74
N THR A 385 -22.17 -26.61 42.22
CA THR A 385 -23.54 -26.06 42.13
C THR A 385 -23.74 -24.55 41.87
N LEU A 386 -24.29 -24.25 40.69
CA LEU A 386 -24.76 -22.94 40.22
C LEU A 386 -26.01 -22.42 40.97
N PRO A 387 -26.12 -21.10 41.24
CA PRO A 387 -27.40 -20.41 41.39
C PRO A 387 -27.87 -19.79 40.06
N LEU A 388 -29.18 -19.89 39.80
CA LEU A 388 -29.89 -19.26 38.67
C LEU A 388 -29.98 -17.72 38.82
N PRO A 389 -30.05 -16.95 37.71
CA PRO A 389 -30.19 -15.49 37.78
C PRO A 389 -31.63 -15.03 38.08
N PRO A 390 -31.82 -13.90 38.80
CA PRO A 390 -33.15 -13.33 39.04
C PRO A 390 -33.71 -12.62 37.79
N ARG A 391 -35.05 -12.56 37.73
CA ARG A 391 -35.83 -11.95 36.63
C ARG A 391 -35.68 -10.43 36.59
N LEU A 392 -35.63 -9.89 35.37
CA LEU A 392 -35.66 -8.46 35.06
C LEU A 392 -37.10 -7.93 35.16
N ASP A 393 -37.33 -6.98 36.08
CA ASP A 393 -38.49 -6.08 36.04
C ASP A 393 -38.08 -4.74 35.41
N LEU A 394 -38.90 -4.29 34.45
CA LEU A 394 -38.78 -3.00 33.75
C LEU A 394 -39.18 -1.83 34.67
N PRO A 395 -38.51 -0.66 34.63
CA PRO A 395 -39.03 0.55 35.23
C PRO A 395 -39.77 1.46 34.21
N PRO A 396 -40.71 2.32 34.70
CA PRO A 396 -41.69 3.03 33.87
C PRO A 396 -41.24 4.43 33.38
N GLU A 397 -42.04 4.98 32.46
CA GLU A 397 -41.87 6.28 31.79
C GLU A 397 -42.06 7.55 32.66
N SER A 398 -41.32 8.59 32.25
CA SER A 398 -41.62 10.04 32.28
C SER A 398 -41.25 10.84 33.57
N PRO A 399 -41.12 12.20 33.53
CA PRO A 399 -41.42 13.14 32.45
C PRO A 399 -40.39 14.27 32.16
N ARG A 400 -40.71 15.01 31.09
CA ARG A 400 -40.09 16.24 30.54
C ARG A 400 -39.57 17.25 31.58
N SER A 401 -38.36 17.76 31.37
CA SER A 401 -37.93 19.07 31.87
C SER A 401 -37.16 19.86 30.81
N LYS A 402 -37.57 21.11 30.62
CA LYS A 402 -37.03 22.10 29.69
C LYS A 402 -35.78 22.73 30.29
N TYR A 403 -34.62 22.58 29.64
CA TYR A 403 -33.50 23.50 29.82
C TYR A 403 -32.84 23.78 28.46
N GLN A 404 -33.01 25.03 28.00
CA GLN A 404 -32.22 25.60 26.92
C GLN A 404 -30.86 26.01 27.50
N LEU A 405 -29.78 25.48 26.93
CA LEU A 405 -28.42 26.01 27.11
C LEU A 405 -27.89 26.45 25.75
N LYS A 406 -27.85 27.79 25.58
CA LYS A 406 -27.11 28.48 24.52
C LYS A 406 -25.62 28.16 24.67
N VAL A 407 -25.01 27.63 23.62
CA VAL A 407 -23.55 27.51 23.49
C VAL A 407 -23.09 28.42 22.35
N ALA A 408 -22.26 29.41 22.68
CA ALA A 408 -21.55 30.26 21.73
C ALA A 408 -20.42 29.46 21.04
N PRO A 409 -20.03 29.76 19.79
CA PRO A 409 -19.00 29.01 19.10
C PRO A 409 -17.63 29.28 19.73
N LEU A 410 -16.99 28.23 20.26
CA LEU A 410 -15.58 28.25 20.65
C LEU A 410 -14.72 28.23 19.39
N ALA A 411 -13.81 29.20 19.31
CA ALA A 411 -12.81 29.32 18.26
C ALA A 411 -11.89 28.09 18.23
N LEU A 412 -11.72 27.49 17.04
CA LEU A 412 -10.75 26.42 16.79
C LEU A 412 -9.32 26.94 16.95
N PRO A 413 -8.44 26.25 17.70
CA PRO A 413 -7.01 26.55 17.70
C PRO A 413 -6.42 26.18 16.34
N ARG A 414 -5.64 27.10 15.77
CA ARG A 414 -4.91 26.90 14.51
C ARG A 414 -3.90 25.75 14.65
N LEU A 415 -4.17 24.64 13.96
CA LEU A 415 -3.22 23.54 13.83
C LEU A 415 -2.03 23.98 12.95
N ARG A 416 -0.82 23.73 13.44
CA ARG A 416 0.45 23.91 12.72
C ARG A 416 0.49 23.01 11.49
N ALA A 417 1.04 23.53 10.40
CA ALA A 417 1.22 22.81 9.13
C ALA A 417 2.11 21.55 9.31
N PRO A 418 1.79 20.42 8.64
CA PRO A 418 2.65 19.24 8.61
C PRO A 418 3.97 19.51 7.89
N LEU A 419 5.02 18.85 8.37
CA LEU A 419 6.40 18.93 7.91
C LEU A 419 6.54 18.61 6.41
N THR A 420 7.31 19.45 5.72
CA THR A 420 7.62 19.37 4.29
C THR A 420 8.44 18.13 3.94
N LEU A 421 8.01 17.42 2.88
CA LEU A 421 8.79 16.38 2.20
C LEU A 421 10.14 16.93 1.68
N PRO A 422 11.17 16.08 1.49
CA PRO A 422 12.49 16.52 1.04
C PRO A 422 12.42 17.20 -0.34
N ARG A 423 12.92 18.43 -0.40
CA ARG A 423 13.03 19.22 -1.64
C ARG A 423 14.06 18.60 -2.58
N PHE A 424 13.63 18.25 -3.79
CA PHE A 424 14.54 18.06 -4.92
C PHE A 424 14.73 19.41 -5.61
N TRP A 425 15.98 19.73 -5.92
CA TRP A 425 16.53 21.02 -6.32
C TRP A 425 15.72 21.75 -7.41
N THR A 426 15.46 23.04 -7.19
CA THR A 426 15.07 24.01 -8.22
C THR A 426 16.13 25.11 -8.18
N GLU A 427 16.98 25.16 -9.20
CA GLU A 427 17.82 26.33 -9.44
C GLU A 427 16.93 27.46 -9.98
N ALA A 428 17.11 28.65 -9.39
CA ALA A 428 16.39 29.85 -9.74
C ALA A 428 16.81 30.36 -11.12
N SER A 429 15.86 30.82 -11.92
CA SER A 429 16.14 31.71 -13.04
C SER A 429 15.05 32.78 -13.12
N ALA A 430 15.51 34.01 -12.86
CA ALA A 430 15.03 35.31 -13.30
C ALA A 430 13.56 35.71 -13.05
N SER A 431 13.42 36.65 -12.10
CA SER A 431 12.29 37.56 -11.96
C SER A 431 12.01 38.30 -13.28
N LEU A 432 10.76 38.24 -13.77
CA LEU A 432 10.26 39.22 -14.73
C LEU A 432 9.35 40.20 -13.98
N GLU A 433 9.83 41.44 -13.85
CA GLU A 433 9.05 42.59 -13.41
C GLU A 433 7.95 42.90 -14.42
N ILE A 434 6.73 43.05 -13.92
CA ILE A 434 5.57 43.50 -14.70
C ILE A 434 5.56 45.03 -14.64
N THR A 435 5.97 45.69 -15.72
CA THR A 435 5.70 47.12 -15.90
C THR A 435 4.32 47.32 -16.54
N SER A 436 3.51 48.12 -15.87
CA SER A 436 2.14 48.50 -16.23
C SER A 436 2.04 49.63 -17.26
N SER A 437 1.01 49.53 -18.13
CA SER A 437 0.19 50.60 -18.74
C SER A 437 0.74 51.43 -19.94
N PRO A 438 -0.11 52.16 -20.72
CA PRO A 438 -1.57 52.02 -20.99
C PRO A 438 -2.04 52.31 -22.45
N GLN A 439 -3.33 52.01 -22.70
CA GLN A 439 -4.32 52.71 -23.55
C GLN A 439 -4.13 52.93 -25.07
N ALA A 440 -5.08 52.40 -25.85
CA ALA A 440 -5.78 53.04 -26.98
C ALA A 440 -7.04 52.19 -27.30
N ARG A 441 -8.24 52.53 -26.81
CA ARG A 441 -9.31 53.34 -27.44
C ARG A 441 -9.55 53.13 -28.94
N GLU A 442 -10.79 52.64 -29.19
CA GLU A 442 -11.75 53.00 -30.24
C GLU A 442 -11.45 52.72 -31.72
N GLY A 443 -12.46 52.14 -32.38
CA GLY A 443 -12.71 52.40 -33.80
C GLY A 443 -13.18 51.21 -34.62
N THR A 444 -14.50 50.97 -34.61
CA THR A 444 -15.34 50.59 -35.76
C THR A 444 -14.65 50.33 -37.11
N ARG A 445 -14.82 49.13 -37.68
CA ARG A 445 -15.81 48.85 -38.73
C ARG A 445 -15.99 47.36 -38.95
#